data_AF-A0A812WE71-F1
#
_entry.id   AF-A0A812WE71-F1
#
_cell.length_a   1.000
_cell.length_b   1.000
_cell.length_c   1.000
_cell.angle_alpha   90.00
_cell.angle_beta   90.00
_cell.angle_gamma   90.00
#
_symmetry.space_group_name_H-M   'P 1'
#
loop_
_entity.id
_entity.type
_entity.pdbx_description
1 polymer ?
#
loop_
_entity_poly.entity_id
_entity_poly.type
_entity_poly.pdbx_seq_one_letter_code
_entity_poly.pdbx_strand_id
1 'polypeptide(L)'
;MAKRPAAATAARPKPAVKKPEKSGKAEAKAKAKPKKEEAGAGGAGALPSKTEKMKAPKIYKEPFARIFPRYVALAKETGHTMEEVGQIVTWLTGYPFERIARHIARRTELEEFFAEAKLNPKRRLITGSVGGERVESIEDKTVRELRYMDKLVDELVQGKPMDKILRK
;
A
#
# COMPACT_ATOMS: atom_id res chain seq x y z
N MET A 1 -12.52 -11.03 -54.14
CA MET A 1 -11.14 -11.01 -54.68
C MET A 1 -10.90 -9.60 -55.22
N ALA A 2 -9.92 -8.79 -54.87
CA ALA A 2 -8.56 -8.96 -54.33
C ALA A 2 -8.31 -7.91 -53.22
N LYS A 3 -7.84 -8.32 -52.03
CA LYS A 3 -6.44 -8.27 -51.53
C LYS A 3 -5.76 -6.88 -51.63
N ARG A 4 -5.47 -6.34 -50.44
CA ARG A 4 -4.63 -5.16 -50.11
C ARG A 4 -3.23 -5.25 -50.75
N PRO A 5 -2.46 -4.14 -50.76
CA PRO A 5 -1.48 -4.04 -49.68
C PRO A 5 -1.32 -2.64 -49.06
N ALA A 6 -0.69 -2.67 -47.89
CA ALA A 6 -0.25 -1.54 -47.09
C ALA A 6 1.01 -0.89 -47.67
N ALA A 7 1.20 0.41 -47.40
CA ALA A 7 2.52 1.03 -47.40
C ALA A 7 2.58 2.07 -46.28
N ALA A 8 3.52 1.83 -45.36
CA ALA A 8 3.97 2.75 -44.34
C ALA A 8 4.77 3.89 -44.98
N THR A 9 4.76 5.09 -44.37
CA THR A 9 5.80 6.10 -44.62
C THR A 9 5.94 7.07 -43.45
N ALA A 10 7.21 7.19 -43.05
CA ALA A 10 7.91 8.32 -42.43
C ALA A 10 7.56 8.74 -40.98
N ALA A 11 8.48 8.33 -40.11
CA ALA A 11 8.88 9.03 -38.90
C ALA A 11 9.19 10.52 -39.16
N ARG A 12 8.81 11.38 -38.22
CA ARG A 12 9.14 12.81 -38.21
C ARG A 12 10.04 13.10 -37.01
N PRO A 13 11.16 13.85 -37.18
CA PRO A 13 12.20 14.00 -36.16
C PRO A 13 11.84 15.00 -35.06
N LYS A 14 12.44 14.81 -33.88
CA LYS A 14 12.45 15.75 -32.75
C LYS A 14 13.27 16.99 -33.12
N PRO A 15 12.86 18.22 -32.75
CA PRO A 15 13.77 19.34 -32.63
C PRO A 15 14.30 19.45 -31.20
N ALA A 16 15.63 19.47 -31.08
CA ALA A 16 16.35 19.80 -29.86
C ALA A 16 16.91 21.23 -29.95
N VAL A 17 17.11 21.82 -28.77
CA VAL A 17 18.03 22.91 -28.41
C VAL A 17 17.57 24.35 -28.68
N LYS A 18 17.40 25.12 -27.59
CA LYS A 18 18.17 26.35 -27.31
C LYS A 18 18.06 26.75 -25.81
N LYS A 19 19.17 26.58 -25.09
CA LYS A 19 19.66 27.45 -23.99
C LYS A 19 20.66 28.46 -24.62
N PRO A 20 21.29 29.43 -23.92
CA PRO A 20 21.10 29.97 -22.56
C PRO A 20 21.10 31.53 -22.51
N GLU A 21 20.80 32.15 -21.36
CA GLU A 21 21.45 33.37 -20.80
C GLU A 21 20.93 33.56 -19.35
N LYS A 22 21.71 33.34 -18.29
CA LYS A 22 22.62 34.26 -17.57
C LYS A 22 21.99 35.63 -17.33
N SER A 23 21.63 36.01 -16.09
CA SER A 23 22.53 36.55 -15.05
C SER A 23 21.77 36.56 -13.71
N GLY A 24 22.33 36.36 -12.52
CA GLY A 24 23.71 36.44 -12.07
C GLY A 24 23.86 37.50 -10.95
N LYS A 25 23.75 37.07 -9.68
CA LYS A 25 24.50 37.57 -8.50
C LYS A 25 24.10 36.68 -7.30
N ALA A 26 24.94 35.77 -6.79
CA ALA A 26 26.18 35.96 -6.00
C ALA A 26 25.90 36.86 -4.78
N GLU A 27 25.93 36.34 -3.55
CA GLU A 27 27.08 36.01 -2.70
C GLU A 27 26.58 35.22 -1.47
N ALA A 28 27.34 34.49 -0.65
CA ALA A 28 28.73 34.13 -0.59
C ALA A 28 28.89 32.88 0.32
N LYS A 29 30.07 32.29 0.20
CA LYS A 29 30.57 31.04 0.76
C LYS A 29 30.67 31.01 2.29
N ALA A 30 30.47 29.82 2.86
CA ALA A 30 31.40 29.28 3.84
C ALA A 30 31.56 27.77 3.67
N LYS A 31 32.81 27.36 3.46
CA LYS A 31 33.31 25.99 3.33
C LYS A 31 33.14 25.22 4.64
N ALA A 32 32.75 23.94 4.55
CA ALA A 32 33.52 22.81 5.11
C ALA A 32 32.79 21.47 4.85
N LYS A 33 33.49 20.53 4.21
CA LYS A 33 33.33 19.06 4.32
C LYS A 33 34.61 18.56 5.03
N PRO A 34 34.69 17.37 5.67
CA PRO A 34 34.06 16.12 5.21
C PRO A 34 33.55 15.14 6.31
N LYS A 35 32.86 14.09 5.81
CA LYS A 35 32.63 12.72 6.35
C LYS A 35 32.71 12.47 7.87
N LYS A 36 31.65 11.86 8.41
CA LYS A 36 31.81 10.65 9.25
C LYS A 36 30.68 9.64 8.99
N GLU A 37 31.12 8.49 8.54
CA GLU A 37 30.46 7.18 8.65
C GLU A 37 30.57 6.70 10.10
N GLU A 38 29.83 5.64 10.43
CA GLU A 38 29.84 4.88 11.70
C GLU A 38 29.02 5.40 12.89
N ALA A 39 27.87 4.72 13.04
CA ALA A 39 27.60 3.71 14.07
C ALA A 39 27.61 4.09 15.55
N GLY A 40 26.53 3.61 16.20
CA GLY A 40 26.46 3.30 17.63
C GLY A 40 25.92 4.46 18.47
N ALA A 41 25.11 4.23 19.49
CA ALA A 41 24.55 3.02 20.05
C ALA A 41 23.50 3.44 21.09
N GLY A 42 22.60 2.53 21.44
CA GLY A 42 22.12 2.41 22.81
C GLY A 42 20.89 3.26 23.18
N GLY A 43 19.80 2.55 23.44
CA GLY A 43 18.63 3.12 24.09
C GLY A 43 17.56 2.06 24.25
N ALA A 44 17.84 1.05 25.07
CA ALA A 44 16.85 0.11 25.55
C ALA A 44 15.63 0.86 26.11
N GLY A 45 14.52 0.82 25.39
CA GLY A 45 13.20 1.12 25.91
C GLY A 45 12.53 -0.20 26.24
N ALA A 46 12.62 -0.58 27.51
CA ALA A 46 12.03 -1.73 28.17
C ALA A 46 10.96 -2.51 27.38
N LEU A 47 11.18 -3.82 27.27
CA LEU A 47 10.10 -4.79 27.42
C LEU A 47 9.32 -4.44 28.70
N PRO A 48 8.01 -4.11 28.65
CA PRO A 48 7.16 -4.40 29.79
C PRO A 48 7.06 -5.91 29.88
N SER A 49 7.71 -6.43 30.92
CA SER A 49 7.66 -7.81 31.34
C SER A 49 6.23 -8.24 31.68
N LYS A 50 5.90 -9.48 31.31
CA LYS A 50 4.89 -10.37 31.90
C LYS A 50 3.63 -9.69 32.48
N THR A 51 2.56 -9.68 31.70
CA THR A 51 1.24 -10.11 32.19
C THR A 51 0.41 -10.67 31.03
N GLU A 52 -0.03 -11.91 31.24
CA GLU A 52 -1.11 -12.64 30.57
C GLU A 52 -0.97 -13.01 29.08
N LYS A 53 -0.51 -14.25 28.91
CA LYS A 53 -0.96 -15.16 27.85
C LYS A 53 -2.50 -15.21 27.82
N MET A 54 -3.14 -14.43 26.97
CA MET A 54 -4.41 -14.81 26.37
C MET A 54 -4.15 -15.12 24.91
N LYS A 55 -4.66 -16.27 24.44
CA LYS A 55 -4.41 -16.80 23.09
C LYS A 55 -4.95 -15.85 22.05
N ALA A 56 -4.14 -14.86 21.68
CA ALA A 56 -4.31 -14.10 20.46
C ALA A 56 -4.28 -15.13 19.31
N PRO A 57 -5.35 -15.32 18.51
CA PRO A 57 -5.29 -16.21 17.35
C PRO A 57 -4.02 -15.97 16.54
N LYS A 58 -3.33 -17.03 16.12
CA LYS A 58 -2.01 -17.01 15.44
C LYS A 58 -1.94 -16.11 14.20
N ILE A 59 -3.05 -15.54 13.77
CA ILE A 59 -3.26 -14.68 12.62
C ILE A 59 -2.54 -13.32 12.78
N TYR A 60 -2.35 -12.79 13.99
CA TYR A 60 -1.73 -11.47 14.19
C TYR A 60 -0.26 -11.38 13.81
N LYS A 61 0.47 -12.48 13.98
CA LYS A 61 1.89 -12.59 13.66
C LYS A 61 2.14 -12.95 12.20
N GLU A 62 1.08 -13.08 11.41
CA GLU A 62 1.25 -13.33 9.99
C GLU A 62 1.77 -12.04 9.33
N PRO A 63 2.91 -12.09 8.61
CA PRO A 63 3.44 -10.92 7.96
C PRO A 63 2.49 -10.47 6.84
N PHE A 64 2.18 -9.18 6.79
CA PHE A 64 1.33 -8.58 5.74
C PHE A 64 1.85 -8.91 4.32
N ALA A 65 3.16 -9.07 4.19
CA ALA A 65 3.85 -9.48 2.98
C ALA A 65 3.36 -10.82 2.37
N ARG A 66 2.77 -11.72 3.17
CA ARG A 66 2.19 -12.98 2.66
C ARG A 66 0.73 -12.84 2.25
N ILE A 67 0.04 -11.82 2.77
CA ILE A 67 -1.38 -11.59 2.55
C ILE A 67 -1.58 -10.76 1.28
N PHE A 68 -0.82 -9.67 1.13
CA PHE A 68 -0.97 -8.77 -0.01
C PHE A 68 -0.84 -9.45 -1.38
N PRO A 69 0.15 -10.34 -1.64
CA PRO A 69 0.24 -11.04 -2.92
C PRO A 69 -0.97 -11.93 -3.22
N ARG A 70 -1.64 -12.46 -2.19
CA ARG A 70 -2.84 -13.30 -2.36
C ARG A 70 -4.02 -12.48 -2.85
N TYR A 71 -4.20 -11.26 -2.33
CA TYR A 71 -5.23 -10.35 -2.86
C TYR A 71 -4.93 -9.92 -4.29
N VAL A 72 -3.67 -9.63 -4.60
CA VAL A 72 -3.27 -9.27 -5.96
C VAL A 72 -3.50 -10.43 -6.93
N ALA A 73 -3.22 -11.67 -6.52
CA ALA A 73 -3.51 -12.85 -7.33
C ALA A 73 -5.01 -12.99 -7.60
N LEU A 74 -5.85 -12.90 -6.55
CA LEU A 74 -7.30 -13.01 -6.68
C LEU A 74 -7.91 -11.91 -7.57
N ALA A 75 -7.43 -10.67 -7.41
CA ALA A 75 -7.82 -9.55 -8.28
C ALA A 75 -7.41 -9.79 -9.74
N LYS A 76 -6.20 -10.30 -9.98
CA LYS A 76 -5.72 -10.61 -11.34
C LYS A 76 -6.52 -11.71 -12.02
N GLU A 77 -6.95 -12.73 -11.29
CA GLU A 77 -7.81 -13.80 -11.81
C GLU A 77 -9.16 -13.27 -12.30
N THR A 78 -9.62 -12.13 -11.77
CA THR A 78 -10.87 -11.46 -12.15
C THR A 78 -10.68 -10.27 -13.08
N GLY A 79 -9.46 -10.06 -13.60
CA GLY A 79 -9.15 -8.98 -14.55
C GLY A 79 -8.83 -7.63 -13.90
N HIS A 80 -8.70 -7.58 -12.59
CA HIS A 80 -8.27 -6.41 -11.83
C HIS A 80 -6.76 -6.36 -11.63
N THR A 81 -6.28 -5.18 -11.25
CA THR A 81 -4.86 -4.83 -11.18
C THR A 81 -4.36 -4.73 -9.74
N MET A 82 -3.04 -4.79 -9.58
CA MET A 82 -2.38 -4.53 -8.29
C MET A 82 -2.64 -3.10 -7.79
N GLU A 83 -2.81 -2.14 -8.70
CA GLU A 83 -3.07 -0.74 -8.38
C GLU A 83 -4.43 -0.57 -7.72
N GLU A 84 -5.46 -1.27 -8.20
CA GLU A 84 -6.79 -1.27 -7.57
C GLU A 84 -6.76 -1.86 -6.15
N VAL A 85 -6.05 -2.97 -5.95
CA VAL A 85 -5.83 -3.54 -4.61
C VAL A 85 -5.05 -2.57 -3.72
N GLY A 86 -4.01 -1.93 -4.26
CA GLY A 86 -3.24 -0.91 -3.57
C GLY A 86 -4.08 0.30 -3.18
N GLN A 87 -5.02 0.72 -4.03
CA GLN A 87 -5.95 1.81 -3.76
C GLN A 87 -6.90 1.46 -2.62
N ILE A 88 -7.39 0.22 -2.55
CA ILE A 88 -8.20 -0.27 -1.43
C ILE A 88 -7.40 -0.22 -0.12
N VAL A 89 -6.17 -0.75 -0.12
CA VAL A 89 -5.31 -0.74 1.07
C VAL A 89 -4.98 0.69 1.50
N THR A 90 -4.69 1.57 0.54
CA THR A 90 -4.44 3.00 0.76
C THR A 90 -5.66 3.67 1.37
N TRP A 91 -6.85 3.40 0.85
CA TRP A 91 -8.08 3.98 1.37
C TRP A 91 -8.40 3.50 2.79
N LEU A 92 -8.12 2.23 3.13
CA LEU A 92 -8.40 1.68 4.46
C LEU A 92 -7.40 2.18 5.51
N THR A 93 -6.10 2.15 5.18
CA THR A 93 -4.99 2.39 6.12
C THR A 93 -4.45 3.83 6.10
N GLY A 94 -4.74 4.57 5.04
CA GLY A 94 -4.15 5.88 4.76
C GLY A 94 -2.70 5.81 4.27
N TYR A 95 -2.14 4.63 4.03
CA TYR A 95 -0.76 4.50 3.56
C TYR A 95 -0.63 4.75 2.07
N PRO A 96 0.33 5.59 1.62
CA PRO A 96 0.68 5.63 0.20
C PRO A 96 1.30 4.30 -0.23
N PHE A 97 1.29 4.04 -1.53
CA PHE A 97 1.80 2.81 -2.12
C PHE A 97 3.25 2.49 -1.70
N GLU A 98 4.10 3.51 -1.56
CA GLU A 98 5.49 3.38 -1.10
C GLU A 98 5.57 2.83 0.34
N ARG A 99 4.68 3.29 1.23
CA ARG A 99 4.59 2.78 2.61
C ARG A 99 4.13 1.33 2.62
N ILE A 100 3.15 0.97 1.79
CA ILE A 100 2.66 -0.40 1.65
C ILE A 100 3.82 -1.31 1.19
N ALA A 101 4.56 -0.91 0.14
CA ALA A 101 5.72 -1.64 -0.35
C ALA A 101 6.80 -1.82 0.72
N ARG A 102 7.04 -0.79 1.55
CA ARG A 102 7.99 -0.87 2.66
C ARG A 102 7.56 -1.88 3.74
N HIS A 103 6.28 -1.92 4.10
CA HIS A 103 5.76 -2.92 5.05
C HIS A 103 5.84 -4.34 4.50
N ILE A 104 5.63 -4.53 3.19
CA ILE A 104 5.83 -5.81 2.50
C ILE A 104 7.32 -6.22 2.56
N ALA A 105 8.24 -5.31 2.23
CA ALA A 105 9.68 -5.57 2.27
C ALA A 105 10.19 -5.90 3.69
N ARG A 106 9.70 -5.17 4.71
CA ARG A 106 10.04 -5.40 6.13
C ARG A 106 9.34 -6.60 6.74
N ARG A 107 8.37 -7.21 6.06
CA ARG A 107 7.50 -8.28 6.59
C ARG A 107 6.85 -7.88 7.92
N THR A 108 6.34 -6.65 7.99
CA THR A 108 5.65 -6.16 9.19
C THR A 108 4.47 -7.06 9.54
N GLU A 109 4.32 -7.35 10.84
CA GLU A 109 3.18 -8.11 11.38
C GLU A 109 1.88 -7.32 11.19
N LEU A 110 0.74 -8.00 11.07
CA LEU A 110 -0.55 -7.35 10.86
C LEU A 110 -0.91 -6.37 11.98
N GLU A 111 -0.60 -6.74 13.23
CA GLU A 111 -0.89 -5.90 14.39
C GLU A 111 -0.14 -4.56 14.30
N GLU A 112 1.17 -4.59 14.05
CA GLU A 112 2.00 -3.39 13.89
C GLU A 112 1.58 -2.58 12.65
N PHE A 113 1.25 -3.26 11.54
CA PHE A 113 0.80 -2.62 10.31
C PHE A 113 -0.46 -1.76 10.52
N PHE A 114 -1.46 -2.30 11.23
CA PHE A 114 -2.70 -1.58 11.53
C PHE A 114 -2.59 -0.62 12.72
N ALA A 115 -1.69 -0.89 13.68
CA ALA A 115 -1.42 0.00 14.80
C ALA A 115 -0.79 1.32 14.35
N GLU A 116 0.14 1.28 13.39
CA GLU A 116 0.76 2.46 12.81
C GLU A 116 -0.15 3.19 11.78
N ALA A 117 -1.26 2.58 11.39
CA ALA A 117 -2.10 3.06 10.29
C ALA A 117 -3.08 4.14 10.76
N LYS A 118 -3.26 5.18 9.93
CA LYS A 118 -4.32 6.16 10.12
C LYS A 118 -5.59 5.65 9.45
N LEU A 119 -6.25 4.72 10.11
CA LEU A 119 -7.42 4.03 9.59
C LEU A 119 -8.56 5.00 9.24
N ASN A 120 -9.13 4.83 8.06
CA ASN A 120 -10.19 5.70 7.54
C ASN A 120 -11.50 5.56 8.35
N PRO A 121 -12.14 6.65 8.79
CA PRO A 121 -13.38 6.57 9.57
C PRO A 121 -14.54 5.93 8.80
N LYS A 122 -14.57 6.07 7.46
CA LYS A 122 -15.60 5.46 6.60
C LYS A 122 -15.59 3.94 6.62
N ARG A 123 -14.52 3.29 7.12
CA ARG A 123 -14.46 1.82 7.24
C ARG A 123 -15.57 1.26 8.14
N ARG A 124 -16.12 2.06 9.05
CA ARG A 124 -17.28 1.66 9.88
C ARG A 124 -18.55 1.42 9.08
N LEU A 125 -18.63 1.94 7.84
CA LEU A 125 -19.73 1.69 6.90
C LEU A 125 -19.59 0.32 6.22
N ILE A 126 -18.48 -0.40 6.42
CA ILE A 126 -18.31 -1.75 5.91
C ILE A 126 -19.07 -2.71 6.83
N THR A 127 -20.28 -3.08 6.43
CA THR A 127 -21.19 -3.95 7.19
C THR A 127 -21.51 -5.25 6.44
N GLY A 128 -22.05 -6.25 7.13
CA GLY A 128 -22.41 -7.54 6.52
C GLY A 128 -21.38 -8.64 6.74
N SER A 129 -21.46 -9.69 5.93
CA SER A 129 -20.68 -10.91 6.14
C SER A 129 -19.57 -11.06 5.12
N VAL A 130 -18.41 -11.52 5.56
CA VAL A 130 -17.25 -11.86 4.72
C VAL A 130 -16.68 -13.19 5.19
N GLY A 131 -16.48 -14.12 4.25
CA GLY A 131 -15.98 -15.46 4.59
C GLY A 131 -16.85 -16.25 5.59
N GLY A 132 -18.17 -16.00 5.60
CA GLY A 132 -19.13 -16.70 6.46
C GLY A 132 -19.35 -16.08 7.86
N GLU A 133 -18.61 -15.03 8.21
CA GLU A 133 -18.71 -14.35 9.51
C GLU A 133 -19.09 -12.86 9.34
N ARG A 134 -19.84 -12.31 10.30
CA ARG A 134 -20.25 -10.90 10.29
C ARG A 134 -19.15 -10.01 10.85
N VAL A 135 -18.68 -9.03 10.08
CA VAL A 135 -17.57 -8.14 10.48
C VAL A 135 -17.88 -7.33 11.74
N GLU A 136 -19.16 -7.06 12.00
CA GLU A 136 -19.64 -6.28 13.15
C GLU A 136 -19.52 -7.05 14.46
N SER A 137 -19.58 -8.39 14.40
CA SER A 137 -19.53 -9.28 15.57
C SER A 137 -18.11 -9.60 16.02
N ILE A 138 -17.09 -9.27 15.22
CA ILE A 138 -15.69 -9.57 15.52
C ILE A 138 -15.20 -8.61 16.61
N GLU A 139 -14.97 -9.10 17.82
CA GLU A 139 -14.52 -8.27 18.95
C GLU A 139 -13.10 -7.73 18.73
N ASP A 140 -12.22 -8.55 18.16
CA ASP A 140 -10.84 -8.16 17.95
C ASP A 140 -10.68 -7.12 16.84
N LYS A 141 -10.04 -6.00 17.18
CA LYS A 141 -9.84 -4.89 16.25
C LYS A 141 -8.99 -5.29 15.05
N THR A 142 -7.85 -5.93 15.23
CA THR A 142 -6.92 -6.28 14.14
C THR A 142 -7.56 -7.30 13.18
N VAL A 143 -8.25 -8.31 13.70
CA VAL A 143 -9.01 -9.26 12.88
C VAL A 143 -10.14 -8.55 12.14
N ARG A 144 -10.86 -7.63 12.80
CA ARG A 144 -11.92 -6.84 12.17
C ARG A 144 -11.39 -6.00 11.00
N GLU A 145 -10.26 -5.32 11.18
CA GLU A 145 -9.63 -4.52 10.11
C GLU A 145 -9.15 -5.41 8.95
N LEU A 146 -8.62 -6.60 9.24
CA LEU A 146 -8.29 -7.59 8.22
C LEU A 146 -9.54 -8.04 7.44
N ARG A 147 -10.66 -8.29 8.13
CA ARG A 147 -11.93 -8.66 7.48
C ARG A 147 -12.54 -7.53 6.67
N TYR A 148 -12.36 -6.28 7.08
CA TYR A 148 -12.71 -5.15 6.23
C TYR A 148 -11.92 -5.16 4.93
N MET A 149 -10.62 -5.43 4.99
CA MET A 149 -9.78 -5.56 3.80
C MET A 149 -10.23 -6.73 2.92
N ASP A 150 -10.46 -7.92 3.49
CA ASP A 150 -11.01 -9.08 2.77
C ASP A 150 -12.30 -8.70 2.03
N LYS A 151 -13.21 -8.00 2.72
CA LYS A 151 -14.50 -7.61 2.15
C LYS A 151 -14.35 -6.64 1.00
N LEU A 152 -13.46 -5.65 1.10
CA LEU A 152 -13.24 -4.69 0.01
C LEU A 152 -12.63 -5.37 -1.23
N VAL A 153 -11.73 -6.32 -1.03
CA VAL A 153 -11.15 -7.12 -2.12
C VAL A 153 -12.18 -8.08 -2.72
N ASP A 154 -13.02 -8.71 -1.90
CA ASP A 154 -14.12 -9.55 -2.37
C ASP A 154 -15.12 -8.74 -3.22
N GLU A 155 -15.44 -7.50 -2.80
CA GLU A 155 -16.26 -6.59 -3.59
C GLU A 155 -15.60 -6.21 -4.93
N LEU A 156 -14.27 -6.06 -4.96
CA LEU A 156 -13.51 -5.83 -6.21
C LEU A 156 -13.63 -7.04 -7.14
N VAL A 157 -13.38 -8.24 -6.62
CA VAL A 157 -13.42 -9.51 -7.36
C VAL A 157 -14.84 -9.84 -7.85
N GLN A 158 -15.88 -9.40 -7.14
CA GLN A 158 -17.27 -9.44 -7.58
C GLN A 158 -17.60 -8.44 -8.70
N GLY A 159 -16.65 -7.61 -9.13
CA GLY A 159 -16.83 -6.60 -10.17
C GLY A 159 -17.62 -5.37 -9.72
N LYS A 160 -17.68 -5.07 -8.42
CA LYS A 160 -18.32 -3.83 -7.95
C LYS A 160 -17.46 -2.62 -8.35
N PRO A 161 -18.07 -1.47 -8.66
CA PRO A 161 -17.31 -0.28 -9.03
C PRO A 161 -16.52 0.24 -7.84
N MET A 162 -15.27 0.68 -8.10
CA MET A 162 -14.33 1.16 -7.09
C MET A 162 -14.93 2.24 -6.19
N ASP A 163 -15.72 3.17 -6.75
CA ASP A 163 -16.38 4.23 -5.99
C ASP A 163 -17.32 3.70 -4.90
N LYS A 164 -18.11 2.66 -5.24
CA LYS A 164 -18.93 1.94 -4.25
C LYS A 164 -18.07 1.23 -3.24
N ILE A 165 -17.00 0.54 -3.64
CA ILE A 165 -16.09 -0.19 -2.73
C ILE A 165 -15.52 0.76 -1.68
N LEU A 166 -15.02 1.91 -2.13
CA LEU A 166 -14.41 2.94 -1.29
C LEU A 166 -15.43 3.83 -0.57
N ARG A 167 -16.73 3.55 -0.71
CA ARG A 167 -17.83 4.30 -0.10
C ARG A 167 -17.67 5.82 -0.36
N LYS A 168 -17.32 6.15 -1.60
CA LYS A 168 -17.21 7.51 -2.11
C LYS A 168 -18.51 7.95 -2.76
#